data_AF-A0A0F8XQV2-F1
#
_entry.id   AF-A0A0F8XQV2-F1
#
_cell.length_a   1.000
_cell.length_b   1.000
_cell.length_c   1.000
_cell.angle_alpha   90.00
_cell.angle_beta   90.00
_cell.angle_gamma   90.00
#
_symmetry.space_group_name_H-M   'P 1'
#
loop_
_entity.id
_entity.type
_entity.pdbx_description
1 polymer ?
#
loop_
_entity_poly.entity_id
_entity_poly.type
_entity_poly.pdbx_seq_one_letter_code
_entity_poly.pdbx_strand_id
1 'polypeptide(L)'
;MFSSLLRSLPQLGRRWKPLNFSNPNFVRLADWPKVEEETLPDYIASQYYPTRIGEVINQRYQVIDRDQYHLVFIQPQIYRAPEVILGVPWTFSADIWNVGCMIWDIYEGGSLFTGQDPEFQRYRSRAHLAEMINLLGPPPPSLVIQGELSDKFFSSDFLNQDLLTGLVPLEQRETTLEGTAEREAFLRFMRKMLQWEPGKRSSAKELAEDEWIHRHM
;
A
#
# COMPACT_ATOMS: atom_id res chain seq x y z
N MET A 1 -6.23 37.86 8.94
CA MET A 1 -4.97 37.22 9.36
C MET A 1 -5.14 36.31 10.59
N PHE A 2 -6.25 35.58 10.73
CA PHE A 2 -6.37 34.48 11.70
C PHE A 2 -7.42 33.49 11.19
N SER A 3 -7.03 32.51 10.38
CA SER A 3 -7.90 31.35 10.07
C SER A 3 -7.19 30.05 9.66
N SER A 4 -5.85 29.98 9.72
CA SER A 4 -5.10 28.79 9.28
C SER A 4 -4.67 27.83 10.40
N LEU A 5 -4.92 28.14 11.68
CA LEU A 5 -4.40 27.36 12.81
C LEU A 5 -5.32 26.23 13.32
N LEU A 6 -6.43 25.91 12.63
CA LEU A 6 -7.42 24.94 13.11
C LEU A 6 -7.67 23.74 12.18
N ARG A 7 -6.87 23.50 11.13
CA ARG A 7 -7.06 22.36 10.21
C ARG A 7 -5.97 21.28 10.27
N SER A 8 -5.03 21.37 11.20
CA SER A 8 -4.06 20.30 11.48
C SER A 8 -4.28 19.63 12.84
N LEU A 9 -5.44 19.85 13.48
CA LEU A 9 -5.81 19.00 14.59
C LEU A 9 -6.00 17.60 14.00
N PRO A 10 -5.26 16.58 14.45
CA PRO A 10 -5.62 15.21 14.14
C PRO A 10 -7.09 15.13 14.51
N GLN A 11 -7.93 14.60 13.62
CA GLN A 11 -9.30 14.34 14.01
C GLN A 11 -9.18 13.65 15.37
N LEU A 12 -9.87 14.18 16.39
CA LEU A 12 -10.22 13.42 17.58
C LEU A 12 -11.21 12.32 17.13
N GLY A 13 -10.83 11.57 16.10
CA GLY A 13 -11.42 10.36 15.64
C GLY A 13 -11.23 9.39 16.77
N ARG A 14 -12.29 8.62 17.03
CA ARG A 14 -12.28 7.54 17.99
C ARG A 14 -10.93 6.84 17.90
N ARG A 15 -10.16 6.84 19.00
CA ARG A 15 -9.04 5.92 19.17
C ARG A 15 -9.66 4.55 18.98
N TRP A 16 -9.45 3.95 17.81
CA TRP A 16 -9.93 2.60 17.54
C TRP A 16 -9.22 1.75 18.57
N LYS A 17 -9.97 1.24 19.54
CA LYS A 17 -9.42 0.20 20.41
C LYS A 17 -9.16 -0.98 19.48
N PRO A 18 -7.91 -1.47 19.34
CA PRO A 18 -7.63 -2.66 18.56
C PRO A 18 -8.64 -3.73 18.96
N LEU A 19 -9.33 -4.30 17.97
CA LEU A 19 -10.29 -5.36 18.23
C LEU A 19 -9.52 -6.51 18.90
N ASN A 20 -9.95 -6.90 20.09
CA ASN A 20 -9.35 -8.03 20.76
C ASN A 20 -9.84 -9.32 20.08
N PHE A 21 -9.04 -9.83 19.15
CA PHE A 21 -9.30 -11.10 18.45
C PHE A 21 -8.92 -12.32 19.29
N SER A 22 -8.61 -12.16 20.59
CA SER A 22 -8.43 -13.28 21.53
C SER A 22 -9.77 -13.99 21.73
N ASN A 23 -10.17 -14.79 20.75
CA ASN A 23 -11.25 -15.73 20.89
C ASN A 23 -10.63 -17.05 21.37
N PRO A 24 -10.74 -17.41 22.66
CA PRO A 24 -10.22 -18.68 23.17
C PRO A 24 -10.90 -19.90 22.53
N ASN A 25 -12.01 -19.70 21.81
CA ASN A 25 -12.69 -20.74 21.04
C ASN A 25 -12.28 -20.75 19.55
N PHE A 26 -11.29 -19.94 19.14
CA PHE A 26 -10.71 -20.08 17.81
C PHE A 26 -9.88 -21.36 17.78
N VAL A 27 -10.47 -22.43 17.25
CA VAL A 27 -9.74 -23.66 16.96
C VAL A 27 -8.83 -23.35 15.78
N ARG A 28 -7.54 -23.15 16.06
CA ARG A 28 -6.51 -23.26 15.02
C ARG A 28 -6.64 -24.65 14.44
N LEU A 29 -7.10 -24.74 13.19
CA LEU A 29 -6.97 -25.96 12.44
C LEU A 29 -5.48 -26.29 12.41
N ALA A 30 -5.11 -27.55 12.66
CA ALA A 30 -3.73 -27.99 12.48
C ALA A 30 -3.24 -27.61 11.08
N ASP A 31 -1.93 -27.67 10.82
CA ASP A 31 -1.39 -27.55 9.46
C ASP A 31 -1.96 -28.69 8.61
N TRP A 32 -3.17 -28.48 8.07
CA TRP A 32 -3.80 -29.38 7.14
C TRP A 32 -2.90 -29.45 5.90
N PRO A 33 -2.86 -30.59 5.20
CA PRO A 33 -2.18 -30.64 3.92
C PRO A 33 -2.70 -29.49 3.06
N LYS A 34 -1.79 -28.76 2.40
CA LYS A 34 -2.15 -27.69 1.48
C LYS A 34 -3.22 -28.21 0.54
N VAL A 35 -4.40 -27.60 0.61
CA VAL A 35 -5.54 -27.95 -0.25
C VAL A 35 -5.42 -27.08 -1.48
N GLU A 36 -5.17 -27.70 -2.62
CA GLU A 36 -5.29 -27.05 -3.92
C GLU A 36 -6.75 -27.19 -4.37
N GLU A 37 -7.39 -26.10 -4.81
CA GLU A 37 -8.79 -26.11 -5.23
C GLU A 37 -9.08 -27.17 -6.30
N GLU A 38 -8.14 -27.34 -7.23
CA GLU A 38 -8.22 -28.33 -8.32
C GLU A 38 -8.19 -29.79 -7.83
N THR A 39 -7.82 -30.02 -6.57
CA THR A 39 -7.76 -31.35 -5.95
C THR A 39 -9.02 -31.70 -5.14
N LEU A 40 -9.98 -30.77 -5.04
CA LEU A 40 -11.23 -31.01 -4.32
C LEU A 40 -12.11 -32.03 -5.08
N PRO A 41 -12.77 -32.97 -4.38
CA PRO A 41 -13.60 -34.01 -5.02
C PRO A 41 -14.72 -33.45 -5.91
N ASP A 42 -15.23 -32.27 -5.56
CA ASP A 42 -16.32 -31.59 -6.28
C ASP A 42 -15.80 -30.57 -7.31
N TYR A 43 -14.49 -30.47 -7.51
CA TYR A 43 -13.92 -29.61 -8.53
C TYR A 43 -14.25 -30.15 -9.92
N ILE A 44 -15.00 -29.36 -10.68
CA ILE A 44 -15.37 -29.67 -12.06
C ILE A 44 -14.78 -28.59 -12.95
N ALA A 45 -13.64 -28.87 -13.58
CA ALA A 45 -12.90 -27.90 -14.40
C ALA A 45 -13.77 -27.17 -15.44
N SER A 46 -14.77 -27.86 -16.01
CA SER A 46 -15.69 -27.28 -17.00
C SER A 46 -16.65 -26.21 -16.44
N GLN A 47 -16.74 -26.05 -15.11
CA GLN A 47 -17.47 -24.97 -14.47
C GLN A 47 -16.65 -23.68 -14.36
N TYR A 48 -15.34 -23.76 -14.60
CA TYR A 48 -14.42 -22.63 -14.50
C TYR A 48 -14.03 -22.13 -15.89
N TYR A 49 -13.77 -20.84 -15.97
CA TYR A 49 -13.30 -20.22 -17.21
C TYR A 49 -11.79 -20.48 -17.38
N PRO A 50 -11.35 -21.12 -18.48
CA PRO A 50 -9.94 -21.48 -18.69
C PRO A 50 -9.13 -20.26 -19.14
N THR A 51 -8.89 -19.37 -18.19
CA THR A 51 -8.23 -18.07 -18.36
C THR A 51 -6.82 -18.23 -18.90
N ARG A 52 -6.45 -17.48 -19.94
CA ARG A 52 -5.10 -17.49 -20.53
C ARG A 52 -4.38 -16.17 -20.29
N ILE A 53 -3.09 -16.21 -19.97
CA ILE A 53 -2.26 -14.99 -19.90
C ILE A 53 -2.35 -14.24 -21.23
N GLY A 54 -2.59 -12.93 -21.17
CA GLY A 54 -2.78 -12.04 -22.31
C GLY A 54 -4.22 -11.96 -22.82
N GLU A 55 -5.12 -12.84 -22.36
CA GLU A 55 -6.53 -12.83 -22.76
C GLU A 55 -7.23 -11.55 -22.31
N VAL A 56 -8.05 -10.97 -23.20
CA VAL A 56 -8.86 -9.78 -22.87
C VAL A 56 -10.33 -10.19 -22.70
N ILE A 57 -10.76 -10.31 -21.45
CA ILE A 57 -12.12 -10.66 -21.07
C ILE A 57 -13.02 -9.45 -21.34
N ASN A 58 -14.08 -9.69 -22.14
CA ASN A 58 -15.10 -8.70 -22.49
C ASN A 58 -14.52 -7.38 -23.05
N GLN A 59 -13.40 -7.46 -23.79
CA GLN A 59 -12.69 -6.30 -24.36
C GLN A 59 -12.26 -5.24 -23.32
N ARG A 60 -12.24 -5.59 -22.02
CA ARG A 60 -12.02 -4.63 -20.92
C ARG A 60 -10.93 -5.05 -19.95
N TYR A 61 -10.83 -6.34 -19.63
CA TYR A 61 -9.93 -6.82 -18.60
C TYR A 61 -8.91 -7.75 -19.20
N GLN A 62 -7.63 -7.36 -19.17
CA GLN A 62 -6.55 -8.21 -19.62
C GLN A 62 -6.06 -9.10 -18.48
N VAL A 63 -5.95 -10.38 -18.74
CA VAL A 63 -5.31 -11.35 -17.86
C VAL A 63 -3.80 -11.15 -17.97
N ILE A 64 -3.16 -10.94 -16.85
CA ILE A 64 -1.74 -10.62 -16.78
C ILE A 64 -0.99 -11.67 -15.97
N ASP A 65 0.27 -11.86 -16.31
CA ASP A 65 1.18 -12.72 -15.57
C ASP A 65 1.83 -11.96 -14.41
N ARG A 66 2.12 -12.70 -13.34
CA ARG A 66 2.72 -12.18 -12.10
C ARG A 66 4.10 -11.56 -12.35
N ASP A 67 4.90 -12.24 -13.17
CA ASP A 67 6.31 -11.93 -13.35
C ASP A 67 6.56 -10.97 -14.53
N GLN A 68 5.50 -10.50 -15.17
CA GLN A 68 5.56 -9.54 -16.26
C GLN A 68 5.34 -8.10 -15.78
N TYR A 69 5.95 -7.19 -16.52
CA TYR A 69 5.83 -5.76 -16.31
C TYR A 69 4.65 -5.16 -17.06
N HIS A 70 3.88 -4.28 -16.41
CA HIS A 70 2.67 -3.69 -16.97
C HIS A 70 2.69 -2.16 -16.85
N LEU A 71 2.01 -1.46 -17.77
CA LEU A 71 1.93 0.01 -17.81
C LEU A 71 0.50 0.56 -17.57
N VAL A 72 -0.49 -0.33 -17.40
CA VAL A 72 -1.90 0.06 -17.26
C VAL A 72 -2.13 0.74 -15.91
N PHE A 73 -3.02 1.73 -15.87
CA PHE A 73 -3.40 2.40 -14.64
C PHE A 73 -4.31 1.53 -13.78
N ILE A 74 -3.79 1.05 -12.66
CA ILE A 74 -4.49 0.16 -11.72
C ILE A 74 -4.71 0.84 -10.36
N GLN A 75 -5.28 0.07 -9.43
CA GLN A 75 -5.46 0.38 -8.01
C GLN A 75 -6.47 1.50 -7.71
N PRO A 76 -7.23 1.38 -6.59
CA PRO A 76 -7.98 2.51 -6.06
C PRO A 76 -7.03 3.68 -5.71
N GLN A 77 -7.57 4.90 -5.73
CA GLN A 77 -6.78 6.13 -5.69
C GLN A 77 -5.77 6.21 -4.52
N ILE A 78 -6.24 6.10 -3.28
CA ILE A 78 -5.40 6.26 -2.08
C ILE A 78 -4.45 5.09 -1.83
N TYR A 79 -4.64 3.98 -2.54
CA TYR A 79 -3.80 2.80 -2.45
C TYR A 79 -2.74 2.75 -3.56
N ARG A 80 -2.83 3.62 -4.57
CA ARG A 80 -1.97 3.54 -5.75
C ARG A 80 -0.48 3.62 -5.40
N ALA A 81 0.29 2.64 -5.86
CA ALA A 81 1.72 2.54 -5.63
C ALA A 81 2.51 3.61 -6.43
N PRO A 82 3.72 4.00 -5.97
CA PRO A 82 4.49 5.06 -6.62
C PRO A 82 4.83 4.75 -8.08
N GLU A 83 5.18 3.50 -8.42
CA GLU A 83 5.46 3.08 -9.79
C GLU A 83 4.26 3.28 -10.72
N VAL A 84 3.03 3.03 -10.23
CA VAL A 84 1.80 3.21 -11.00
C VAL A 84 1.51 4.70 -11.21
N ILE A 85 1.78 5.56 -10.22
CA ILE A 85 1.62 7.01 -10.37
C ILE A 85 2.64 7.57 -11.38
N LEU A 86 3.88 7.10 -11.32
CA LEU A 86 4.98 7.58 -12.14
C LEU A 86 5.02 6.97 -13.55
N GLY A 87 4.17 5.99 -13.84
CA GLY A 87 4.22 5.27 -15.12
C GLY A 87 5.48 4.43 -15.28
N VAL A 88 6.02 3.93 -14.16
CA VAL A 88 7.07 2.92 -14.15
C VAL A 88 6.40 1.54 -14.28
N PRO A 89 6.96 0.61 -15.06
CA PRO A 89 6.37 -0.71 -15.19
C PRO A 89 6.23 -1.40 -13.82
N TRP A 90 5.06 -1.97 -13.57
CA TRP A 90 4.71 -2.57 -12.27
C TRP A 90 4.51 -4.08 -12.38
N THR A 91 4.61 -4.76 -11.23
CA THR A 91 4.37 -6.21 -11.05
C THR A 91 3.49 -6.43 -9.79
N PHE A 92 3.39 -7.66 -9.28
CA PHE A 92 2.68 -7.98 -8.02
C PHE A 92 3.17 -7.18 -6.79
N SER A 93 4.37 -6.59 -6.84
CA SER A 93 4.88 -5.70 -5.79
C SER A 93 3.97 -4.48 -5.54
N ALA A 94 3.12 -4.11 -6.51
CA ALA A 94 2.12 -3.07 -6.34
C ALA A 94 1.05 -3.48 -5.30
N ASP A 95 0.68 -4.76 -5.24
CA ASP A 95 -0.26 -5.27 -4.24
C ASP A 95 0.36 -5.29 -2.85
N ILE A 96 1.68 -5.52 -2.74
CA ILE A 96 2.40 -5.42 -1.46
C ILE A 96 2.31 -4.00 -0.89
N TRP A 97 2.40 -2.98 -1.75
CA TRP A 97 2.16 -1.59 -1.33
C TRP A 97 0.71 -1.40 -0.83
N ASN A 98 -0.28 -1.95 -1.53
CA ASN A 98 -1.68 -1.90 -1.09
C ASN A 98 -1.87 -2.53 0.28
N VAL A 99 -1.27 -3.71 0.52
CA VAL A 99 -1.31 -4.39 1.82
C VAL A 99 -0.71 -3.49 2.90
N GLY A 100 0.45 -2.87 2.65
CA GLY A 100 1.06 -1.91 3.58
C GLY A 100 0.11 -0.76 3.93
N CYS A 101 -0.50 -0.11 2.93
CA CYS A 101 -1.48 0.94 3.18
C CYS A 101 -2.70 0.43 3.98
N MET A 102 -3.28 -0.72 3.60
CA MET A 102 -4.46 -1.27 4.29
C MET A 102 -4.17 -1.64 5.74
N ILE A 103 -3.02 -2.24 6.04
CA ILE A 103 -2.62 -2.58 7.41
C ILE A 103 -2.52 -1.30 8.24
N TRP A 104 -1.90 -0.25 7.70
CA TRP A 104 -1.84 1.05 8.37
C TRP A 104 -3.25 1.60 8.66
N ASP A 105 -4.13 1.61 7.66
CA ASP A 105 -5.48 2.15 7.77
C ASP A 105 -6.30 1.43 8.86
N ILE A 106 -6.16 0.10 8.95
CA ILE A 106 -6.82 -0.71 9.98
C ILE A 106 -6.28 -0.39 11.36
N TYR A 107 -4.96 -0.21 11.51
CA TYR A 107 -4.32 0.03 12.80
C TYR A 107 -4.56 1.46 13.31
N GLU A 108 -4.31 2.47 12.49
CA GLU A 108 -4.43 3.88 12.90
C GLU A 108 -5.86 4.42 12.77
N GLY A 109 -6.77 3.67 12.14
CA GLY A 109 -8.17 4.07 11.98
C GLY A 109 -8.38 5.22 10.97
N GLY A 110 -7.43 5.40 10.04
CA GLY A 110 -7.46 6.44 9.01
C GLY A 110 -6.44 6.19 7.91
N SER A 111 -6.69 6.77 6.73
CA SER A 111 -5.89 6.49 5.53
C SER A 111 -4.44 6.97 5.64
N LEU A 112 -3.47 6.12 5.30
CA LEU A 112 -2.04 6.48 5.25
C LEU A 112 -1.77 7.65 4.28
N PHE A 113 -2.47 7.63 3.15
CA PHE A 113 -2.47 8.67 2.14
C PHE A 113 -3.90 9.09 1.82
N THR A 114 -4.08 10.37 1.51
CA THR A 114 -5.37 10.92 1.10
C THR A 114 -5.34 11.34 -0.37
N GLY A 115 -4.17 11.77 -0.85
CA GLY A 115 -4.00 12.42 -2.15
C GLY A 115 -4.87 13.65 -2.34
N GLN A 116 -5.39 14.24 -1.25
CA GLN A 116 -6.32 15.36 -1.30
C GLN A 116 -5.56 16.63 -1.65
N ASP A 117 -5.84 17.15 -2.83
CA ASP A 117 -5.21 18.36 -3.32
C ASP A 117 -5.87 19.60 -2.70
N PRO A 118 -5.13 20.44 -1.95
CA PRO A 118 -5.70 21.61 -1.30
C PRO A 118 -6.14 22.69 -2.30
N GLU A 119 -5.54 22.76 -3.49
CA GLU A 119 -5.95 23.70 -4.54
C GLU A 119 -7.25 23.24 -5.19
N PHE A 120 -7.31 21.96 -5.57
CA PHE A 120 -8.44 21.43 -6.37
C PHE A 120 -9.56 20.78 -5.55
N GLN A 121 -9.37 20.61 -4.25
CA GLN A 121 -10.33 19.97 -3.33
C GLN A 121 -10.78 18.58 -3.78
N ARG A 122 -9.88 17.81 -4.41
CA ARG A 122 -10.13 16.43 -4.85
C ARG A 122 -8.83 15.65 -4.88
N TYR A 123 -8.94 14.33 -5.03
CA TYR A 123 -7.78 13.48 -5.25
C TYR A 123 -6.98 13.93 -6.48
N ARG A 124 -5.66 14.11 -6.32
CA ARG A 124 -4.69 14.28 -7.41
C ARG A 124 -3.41 13.52 -7.11
N SER A 125 -2.82 12.92 -8.14
CA SER A 125 -1.53 12.23 -8.04
C SER A 125 -0.39 13.11 -7.52
N ARG A 126 -0.43 14.43 -7.79
CA ARG A 126 0.59 15.37 -7.29
C ARG A 126 0.60 15.46 -5.77
N ALA A 127 -0.58 15.54 -5.16
CA ALA A 127 -0.74 15.57 -3.71
C ALA A 127 -0.42 14.22 -3.08
N HIS A 128 -0.84 13.13 -3.72
CA HIS A 128 -0.51 11.79 -3.25
C HIS A 128 1.02 11.56 -3.24
N LEU A 129 1.73 11.91 -4.31
CA LEU A 129 3.20 11.82 -4.33
C LEU A 129 3.86 12.72 -3.29
N ALA A 130 3.35 13.93 -3.07
CA ALA A 130 3.87 14.81 -2.02
C ALA A 130 3.71 14.18 -0.62
N GLU A 131 2.58 13.54 -0.34
CA GLU A 131 2.39 12.80 0.93
C GLU A 131 3.36 11.61 1.06
N MET A 132 3.64 10.89 -0.04
CA MET A 132 4.66 9.84 -0.07
C MET A 132 6.06 10.40 0.21
N ILE A 133 6.42 11.56 -0.35
CA ILE A 133 7.70 12.24 -0.09
C ILE A 133 7.78 12.69 1.38
N ASN A 134 6.70 13.26 1.92
CA ASN A 134 6.62 13.64 3.32
C ASN A 134 6.70 12.41 4.24
N LEU A 135 6.39 11.19 3.77
CA LEU A 135 6.50 9.96 4.58
C LEU A 135 7.89 9.30 4.46
N LEU A 136 8.36 9.10 3.23
CA LEU A 136 9.51 8.26 2.91
C LEU A 136 10.79 9.06 2.57
N GLY A 137 10.68 10.38 2.46
CA GLY A 137 11.70 11.21 1.85
C GLY A 137 11.62 11.18 0.32
N PRO A 138 12.53 11.90 -0.38
CA PRO A 138 12.51 11.98 -1.84
C PRO A 138 12.69 10.60 -2.49
N PRO A 139 12.04 10.34 -3.65
CA PRO A 139 12.23 9.09 -4.36
C PRO A 139 13.68 8.96 -4.87
N PRO A 140 14.20 7.73 -5.00
CA PRO A 140 15.49 7.50 -5.64
C PRO A 140 15.52 8.05 -7.08
N PRO A 141 16.62 8.68 -7.52
CA PRO A 141 16.73 9.20 -8.88
C PRO A 141 16.49 8.14 -9.97
N SER A 142 16.89 6.90 -9.71
CA SER A 142 16.65 5.76 -10.62
C SER A 142 15.17 5.55 -10.90
N LEU A 143 14.31 5.69 -9.90
CA LEU A 143 12.86 5.55 -10.05
C LEU A 143 12.27 6.71 -10.86
N VAL A 144 12.74 7.93 -10.60
CA VAL A 144 12.30 9.13 -11.33
C VAL A 144 12.66 9.03 -12.81
N ILE A 145 13.89 8.60 -13.14
CA ILE A 145 14.36 8.45 -14.52
C ILE A 145 13.54 7.41 -15.30
N GLN A 146 13.08 6.34 -14.63
CA GLN A 146 12.29 5.29 -15.27
C GLN A 146 10.82 5.68 -15.52
N GLY A 147 10.30 6.67 -14.79
CA GLY A 147 8.89 7.02 -14.85
C GLY A 147 8.53 7.85 -16.08
N GLU A 148 7.70 7.29 -16.96
CA GLU A 148 7.18 7.98 -18.14
C GLU A 148 6.37 9.25 -17.81
N LEU A 149 5.85 9.34 -16.58
CA LEU A 149 5.07 10.47 -16.09
C LEU A 149 5.85 11.37 -15.12
N SER A 150 7.12 11.09 -14.85
CA SER A 150 7.93 11.82 -13.86
C SER A 150 8.03 13.32 -14.13
N ASP A 151 8.10 13.74 -15.40
CA ASP A 151 8.19 15.15 -15.79
C ASP A 151 6.97 15.97 -15.32
N LYS A 152 5.81 15.32 -15.15
CA LYS A 152 4.59 15.96 -14.63
C LYS A 152 4.68 16.32 -13.14
N PHE A 153 5.64 15.75 -12.42
CA PHE A 153 5.74 15.84 -10.96
C PHE A 153 7.07 16.42 -10.47
N PHE A 154 8.15 16.25 -11.25
CA PHE A 154 9.52 16.59 -10.84
C PHE A 154 10.23 17.60 -11.75
N SER A 155 9.56 18.15 -12.76
CA SER A 155 10.12 19.29 -13.49
C SER A 155 10.24 20.51 -12.57
N SER A 156 11.21 21.39 -12.86
CA SER A 156 11.51 22.59 -12.05
C SER A 156 10.29 23.44 -11.73
N ASP A 157 9.31 23.45 -12.64
CA ASP A 157 8.11 24.27 -12.58
C ASP A 157 6.94 23.57 -11.87
N PHE A 158 7.03 22.24 -11.68
CA PHE A 158 5.97 21.39 -11.11
C PHE A 158 6.36 20.69 -9.80
N LEU A 159 7.54 21.01 -9.25
CA LEU A 159 7.87 20.64 -7.89
C LEU A 159 6.78 21.22 -6.98
N ASN A 160 5.98 20.33 -6.39
CA ASN A 160 4.87 20.64 -5.49
C ASN A 160 5.40 21.17 -4.14
N GLN A 161 6.27 22.18 -4.15
CA GLN A 161 6.93 22.73 -2.97
C GLN A 161 5.91 23.23 -1.95
N ASP A 162 4.75 23.69 -2.43
CA ASP A 162 3.59 24.07 -1.62
C ASP A 162 2.99 22.88 -0.84
N LEU A 163 3.13 21.66 -1.34
CA LEU A 163 2.63 20.42 -0.73
C LEU A 163 3.69 19.68 0.10
N LEU A 164 4.97 20.05 -0.03
CA LEU A 164 6.06 19.46 0.74
C LEU A 164 6.16 20.16 2.10
N THR A 165 5.55 19.55 3.12
CA THR A 165 5.50 20.10 4.49
C THR A 165 6.65 19.63 5.37
N GLY A 166 7.55 18.80 4.83
CA GLY A 166 8.67 18.20 5.56
C GLY A 166 8.45 16.73 5.90
N LEU A 167 9.54 16.05 6.26
CA LEU A 167 9.56 14.61 6.55
C LEU A 167 8.85 14.31 7.89
N VAL A 168 7.72 13.61 7.80
CA VAL A 168 6.95 13.04 8.90
C VAL A 168 6.85 11.53 8.65
N PRO A 169 7.84 10.74 9.12
CA PRO A 169 7.92 9.31 8.86
C PRO A 169 6.91 8.51 9.70
N LEU A 170 6.77 7.21 9.43
CA LEU A 170 5.80 6.32 10.10
C LEU A 170 5.89 6.41 11.63
N GLU A 171 7.09 6.51 12.17
CA GLU A 171 7.38 6.67 13.60
C GLU A 171 6.63 7.85 14.19
N GLN A 172 6.57 8.99 13.51
CA GLN A 172 5.89 10.17 14.04
C GLN A 172 4.37 10.13 13.85
N ARG A 173 3.88 9.26 12.95
CA ARG A 173 2.46 9.13 12.63
C ARG A 173 1.76 8.03 13.40
N GLU A 174 2.50 7.04 13.89
CA GLU A 174 1.96 5.91 14.65
C GLU A 174 1.54 6.38 16.05
N THR A 175 0.29 6.12 16.43
CA THR A 175 -0.31 6.62 17.67
C THR A 175 -1.05 5.55 18.49
N THR A 176 -1.08 4.31 18.01
CA THR A 176 -1.97 3.25 18.48
C THR A 176 -1.29 2.29 19.46
N LEU A 177 -0.07 1.85 19.14
CA LEU A 177 0.66 0.79 19.83
C LEU A 177 1.31 1.28 21.12
N GLU A 178 1.15 0.50 22.18
CA GLU A 178 1.76 0.75 23.48
C GLU A 178 3.04 -0.08 23.63
N GLY A 179 4.12 0.56 24.12
CA GLY A 179 5.41 -0.10 24.33
C GLY A 179 6.37 0.01 23.14
N THR A 180 7.61 0.39 23.43
CA THR A 180 8.63 0.70 22.41
C THR A 180 8.97 -0.48 21.52
N ALA A 181 9.13 -1.68 22.10
CA ALA A 181 9.57 -2.87 21.35
C ALA A 181 8.52 -3.35 20.33
N GLU A 182 7.25 -3.34 20.71
CA GLU A 182 6.15 -3.77 19.83
C GLU A 182 5.94 -2.79 18.69
N ARG A 183 5.91 -1.51 19.02
CA ARG A 183 5.87 -0.42 18.03
C ARG A 183 7.03 -0.51 17.04
N GLU A 184 8.26 -0.73 17.51
CA GLU A 184 9.41 -0.89 16.62
C GLU A 184 9.30 -2.12 15.71
N ALA A 185 8.78 -3.25 16.22
CA ALA A 185 8.57 -4.46 15.43
C ALA A 185 7.53 -4.24 14.32
N PHE A 186 6.39 -3.62 14.64
CA PHE A 186 5.38 -3.24 13.66
C PHE A 186 5.95 -2.30 12.59
N LEU A 187 6.67 -1.24 13.00
CA LEU A 187 7.26 -0.30 12.05
C LEU A 187 8.33 -0.96 11.17
N ARG A 188 9.09 -1.94 11.67
CA ARG A 188 10.01 -2.73 10.83
C ARG A 188 9.25 -3.54 9.79
N PHE A 189 8.15 -4.18 10.18
CA PHE A 189 7.28 -4.92 9.27
C PHE A 189 6.68 -4.00 8.19
N MET A 190 6.14 -2.83 8.57
CA MET A 190 5.58 -1.85 7.62
C MET A 190 6.60 -1.38 6.57
N ARG A 191 7.85 -1.16 6.97
CA ARG A 191 8.93 -0.76 6.04
C ARG A 191 9.29 -1.84 5.02
N LYS A 192 8.93 -3.11 5.24
CA LYS A 192 9.12 -4.16 4.22
C LYS A 192 8.15 -4.02 3.05
N MET A 193 7.05 -3.30 3.23
CA MET A 193 6.01 -3.08 2.21
C MET A 193 6.08 -1.67 1.60
N LEU A 194 6.31 -0.65 2.43
CA LEU A 194 6.27 0.76 2.05
C LEU A 194 7.65 1.24 1.57
N GLN A 195 8.06 0.78 0.39
CA GLN A 195 9.30 1.17 -0.28
C GLN A 195 9.03 1.84 -1.62
N TRP A 196 9.84 2.85 -1.95
CA TRP A 196 9.81 3.51 -3.27
C TRP A 196 10.06 2.52 -4.40
N GLU A 197 11.15 1.75 -4.31
CA GLU A 197 11.54 0.79 -5.33
C GLU A 197 10.76 -0.52 -5.17
N PRO A 198 10.02 -0.97 -6.20
CA PRO A 198 9.15 -2.13 -6.05
C PRO A 198 9.92 -3.42 -5.73
N GLY A 199 11.14 -3.57 -6.29
CA GLY A 199 12.02 -4.73 -6.02
C GLY A 199 12.63 -4.76 -4.62
N LYS A 200 12.47 -3.70 -3.81
CA LYS A 200 12.88 -3.70 -2.39
C LYS A 200 11.75 -4.10 -1.45
N ARG A 201 10.53 -4.29 -1.96
CA ARG A 201 9.39 -4.76 -1.17
C ARG A 201 9.47 -6.26 -0.99
N SER A 202 9.18 -6.74 0.22
CA SER A 202 9.07 -8.17 0.48
C SER A 202 7.88 -8.77 -0.26
N SER A 203 8.02 -10.01 -0.71
CA SER A 203 6.91 -10.80 -1.25
C SER A 203 5.89 -11.15 -0.16
N ALA A 204 4.67 -11.50 -0.57
CA ALA A 204 3.63 -11.95 0.35
C ALA A 204 4.08 -13.17 1.19
N LYS A 205 4.88 -14.07 0.58
CA LYS A 205 5.44 -15.23 1.28
C LYS A 205 6.40 -14.80 2.40
N GLU A 206 7.34 -13.91 2.11
CA GLU A 206 8.30 -13.42 3.12
C GLU A 206 7.61 -12.64 4.23
N LEU A 207 6.53 -11.91 3.92
CA LEU A 207 5.72 -11.21 4.93
C LEU A 207 4.92 -12.18 5.81
N ALA A 208 4.41 -13.27 5.25
CA ALA A 208 3.71 -14.31 6.02
C ALA A 208 4.65 -15.04 7.01
N GLU A 209 5.93 -15.12 6.67
CA GLU A 209 7.00 -15.69 7.50
C GLU A 209 7.67 -14.64 8.43
N ASP A 210 7.13 -13.42 8.49
CA ASP A 210 7.71 -12.33 9.27
C ASP A 210 7.57 -12.56 10.78
N GLU A 211 8.59 -12.13 11.54
CA GLU A 211 8.59 -12.23 13.01
C GLU A 211 7.39 -11.56 13.67
N TRP A 212 6.90 -10.45 13.12
CA TRP A 212 5.78 -9.70 13.67
C TRP A 212 4.48 -10.45 13.46
N ILE A 213 4.29 -11.05 12.27
CA ILE A 213 3.15 -11.91 11.97
C ILE A 213 3.17 -13.16 12.84
N HIS A 214 4.30 -13.86 12.95
CA HIS A 214 4.39 -15.08 13.79
C HIS A 214 4.12 -14.85 15.28
N ARG A 215 4.34 -13.64 15.80
CA ARG A 215 4.05 -13.33 17.22
C ARG A 215 2.56 -13.08 17.49
N HIS A 216 1.79 -12.68 16.49
CA HIS A 216 0.38 -12.26 16.63
C HIS A 216 -0.62 -13.19 15.91
N MET A 217 -0.10 -13.93 14.93
CA MET A 217 -0.59 -15.11 14.24
C MET A 217 -0.82 -16.28 15.17
#